data_AF-A0A961QVP7-F1
#
_entry.id   AF-A0A961QVP7-F1
#
_cell.length_a   1.000
_cell.length_b   1.000
_cell.length_c   1.000
_cell.angle_alpha   90.00
_cell.angle_beta   90.00
_cell.angle_gamma   90.00
#
_symmetry.space_group_name_H-M   'P 1'
#
loop_
_entity.id
_entity.type
_entity.pdbx_description
1 polymer ?
#
loop_
_entity_poly.entity_id
_entity_poly.type
_entity_poly.pdbx_seq_one_letter_code
_entity_poly.pdbx_strand_id
1 'polypeptide(L)'
;MMDALFLAELNERLFVQFSQGRWRAPLGQRLLPVRRFDGDRMGRIVCAESADLDRALLGLGQGQGVDREALWAAWEGLCDTARALRAVEGFDDRTQDTPAEPVLAEAGPMILLSAADAPLAGLVAVLIAGAEHGVLWKPAPGAAASAHLVMRALGPLAVGNLALVQGDHATGAALAGLGPLVWASAGAVPKALCAPLVSLSARAPRRR
;
A
#
# COMPACT_ATOMS: atom_id res chain seq x y z
N MET A 1 21.12 -4.83 8.29
CA MET A 1 20.44 -5.04 9.58
C MET A 1 19.66 -3.77 9.85
N MET A 2 18.38 -3.86 10.22
CA MET A 2 17.57 -2.67 10.47
C MET A 2 18.03 -2.01 11.78
N ASP A 3 18.11 -0.68 11.79
CA ASP A 3 18.53 0.10 12.96
C ASP A 3 17.56 -0.13 14.14
N ALA A 4 18.11 -0.33 15.34
CA ALA A 4 17.35 -0.55 16.56
C ALA A 4 16.51 0.68 16.93
N LEU A 5 17.02 1.89 16.63
CA LEU A 5 16.27 3.13 16.84
C LEU A 5 15.03 3.17 15.94
N PHE A 6 15.18 2.81 14.66
CA PHE A 6 14.06 2.74 13.74
C PHE A 6 12.99 1.71 14.18
N LEU A 7 13.39 0.56 14.72
CA LEU A 7 12.45 -0.42 15.28
C LEU A 7 11.69 0.12 16.49
N ALA A 8 12.37 0.87 17.37
CA ALA A 8 11.73 1.53 18.50
C ALA A 8 10.70 2.58 18.04
N GLU A 9 11.04 3.38 17.02
CA GLU A 9 10.11 4.35 16.43
C GLU A 9 8.84 3.68 15.87
N LEU A 10 8.97 2.53 15.23
CA LEU A 10 7.81 1.79 14.71
C LEU A 10 6.86 1.41 15.84
N ASN A 11 7.37 0.90 16.98
CA ASN A 11 6.54 0.39 18.09
C ASN A 11 5.54 1.41 18.65
N GLU A 12 5.93 2.67 18.66
CA GLU A 12 5.08 3.77 19.14
C GLU A 12 4.14 4.29 18.06
N ARG A 13 4.36 3.91 16.80
CA ARG A 13 3.71 4.48 15.63
C ARG A 13 2.26 4.05 15.49
N LEU A 14 1.44 5.04 15.18
CA LEU A 14 0.19 4.85 14.48
C LEU A 14 0.49 5.01 12.98
N PHE A 15 0.30 3.95 12.20
CA PHE A 15 0.33 4.04 10.74
C PHE A 15 -0.98 4.69 10.30
N VAL A 16 -0.86 5.93 9.85
CA VAL A 16 -1.97 6.83 9.52
C VAL A 16 -2.31 6.77 8.04
N GLN A 17 -3.42 7.39 7.65
CA GLN A 17 -3.86 7.43 6.25
C GLN A 17 -3.07 8.48 5.46
N PHE A 18 -2.97 8.30 4.15
CA PHE A 18 -2.46 9.32 3.24
C PHE A 18 -3.52 9.63 2.19
N SER A 19 -3.87 10.91 2.03
CA SER A 19 -4.75 11.34 0.95
C SER A 19 -4.55 12.82 0.63
N GLN A 20 -4.81 13.20 -0.62
CA GLN A 20 -4.69 14.58 -1.08
C GLN A 20 -3.30 15.18 -0.77
N GLY A 21 -2.25 14.37 -0.95
CA GLY A 21 -0.86 14.77 -0.71
C GLY A 21 -0.47 14.94 0.76
N ARG A 22 -1.29 14.49 1.73
CA ARG A 22 -1.05 14.72 3.17
C ARG A 22 -1.32 13.47 4.01
N TRP A 23 -0.53 13.32 5.07
CA TRP A 23 -0.82 12.37 6.15
C TRP A 23 -2.01 12.86 6.96
N ARG A 24 -2.97 11.97 7.25
CA ARG A 24 -4.23 12.29 7.93
C ARG A 24 -4.47 11.34 9.08
N ALA A 25 -4.87 11.90 10.23
CA ALA A 25 -5.40 11.10 11.31
C ALA A 25 -6.65 10.34 10.83
N PRO A 26 -6.75 9.04 11.14
CA PRO A 26 -7.91 8.22 10.80
C PRO A 26 -9.16 8.70 11.56
N LEU A 27 -10.33 8.58 10.94
CA LEU A 27 -11.63 8.91 11.54
C LEU A 27 -12.34 7.67 12.10
N GLY A 28 -11.97 6.48 11.61
CA GLY A 28 -12.48 5.21 12.12
C GLY A 28 -12.11 4.94 13.58
N GLN A 29 -12.69 3.87 14.14
CA GLN A 29 -12.53 3.53 15.56
C GLN A 29 -11.90 2.14 15.76
N ARG A 30 -11.95 1.27 14.75
CA ARG A 30 -11.40 -0.09 14.84
C ARG A 30 -9.88 -0.09 14.83
N LEU A 31 -9.27 -0.20 16.00
CA LEU A 31 -7.82 -0.28 16.19
C LEU A 31 -7.32 -1.73 16.05
N LEU A 32 -6.24 -1.94 15.29
CA LEU A 32 -5.58 -3.24 15.17
C LEU A 32 -4.09 -3.14 15.50
N PRO A 33 -3.54 -4.13 16.24
CA PRO A 33 -2.10 -4.23 16.42
C PRO A 33 -1.43 -4.65 15.12
N VAL A 34 -0.33 -4.00 14.79
CA VAL A 34 0.60 -4.46 13.77
C VAL A 34 1.74 -5.16 14.49
N ARG A 35 2.04 -6.39 14.08
CA ARG A 35 3.04 -7.25 14.71
C ARG A 35 4.16 -7.57 13.74
N ARG A 36 5.35 -7.74 14.31
CA ARG A 36 6.51 -8.34 13.66
C ARG A 36 6.28 -9.84 13.44
N PHE A 37 7.13 -10.46 12.63
CA PHE A 37 7.03 -11.90 12.34
C PHE A 37 7.20 -12.81 13.57
N ASP A 38 7.98 -12.36 14.56
CA ASP A 38 8.22 -13.03 15.84
C ASP A 38 7.09 -12.79 16.86
N GLY A 39 6.04 -12.06 16.47
CA GLY A 39 4.87 -11.78 17.30
C GLY A 39 5.00 -10.51 18.16
N ASP A 40 6.20 -9.92 18.22
CA ASP A 40 6.42 -8.65 18.91
C ASP A 40 5.61 -7.52 18.29
N ARG A 41 5.35 -6.50 19.09
CA ARG A 41 4.69 -5.30 18.60
C ARG A 41 5.56 -4.63 17.55
N MET A 42 4.93 -4.12 16.49
CA MET A 42 5.54 -3.24 15.49
C MET A 42 4.85 -1.88 15.44
N GLY A 43 3.57 -1.78 15.83
CA GLY A 43 2.82 -0.54 15.76
C GLY A 43 1.33 -0.80 15.81
N ARG A 44 0.53 0.18 15.37
CA ARG A 44 -0.93 0.08 15.31
C ARG A 44 -1.48 0.71 14.03
N ILE A 45 -2.61 0.22 13.57
CA ILE A 45 -3.44 0.88 12.54
C ILE A 45 -4.81 1.15 13.12
N VAL A 46 -5.47 2.19 12.61
CA VAL A 46 -6.92 2.33 12.73
C VAL A 46 -7.50 2.03 11.36
N CYS A 47 -8.47 1.13 11.32
CA CYS A 47 -9.12 0.74 10.09
C CYS A 47 -9.93 1.92 9.55
N ALA A 48 -9.70 2.24 8.28
CA ALA A 48 -10.50 3.22 7.58
C ALA A 48 -11.96 2.74 7.50
N GLU A 49 -12.86 3.66 7.81
CA GLU A 49 -14.31 3.52 7.69
C GLU A 49 -14.83 4.49 6.62
N SER A 50 -16.14 4.54 6.39
CA SER A 50 -16.75 5.29 5.28
C SER A 50 -16.20 6.71 5.11
N ALA A 51 -16.16 7.50 6.18
CA ALA A 51 -15.65 8.87 6.14
C ALA A 51 -14.16 8.98 5.77
N ASP A 52 -13.34 7.99 6.12
CA ASP A 52 -11.94 7.92 5.67
C ASP A 52 -11.87 7.56 4.18
N LEU A 53 -12.72 6.63 3.71
CA LEU A 53 -12.77 6.20 2.32
C LEU A 53 -13.21 7.33 1.40
N ASP A 54 -14.29 8.03 1.75
CA ASP A 54 -14.78 9.20 1.00
C ASP A 54 -13.69 10.27 0.90
N ARG A 55 -13.01 10.56 2.02
CA ARG A 55 -11.90 11.52 2.07
C ARG A 55 -10.69 11.06 1.26
N ALA A 56 -10.42 9.76 1.18
CA ALA A 56 -9.30 9.21 0.42
C ALA A 56 -9.55 9.22 -1.09
N LEU A 57 -10.79 9.01 -1.51
CA LEU A 57 -11.21 9.06 -2.92
C LEU A 57 -11.35 10.49 -3.43
N LEU A 58 -11.65 11.45 -2.56
CA LEU A 58 -11.84 12.85 -2.94
C LEU A 58 -10.58 13.44 -3.58
N GLY A 59 -10.71 13.84 -4.85
CA GLY A 59 -9.64 14.49 -5.63
C GLY A 59 -8.63 13.53 -6.26
N LEU A 60 -8.80 12.22 -6.07
CA LEU A 60 -7.93 11.20 -6.65
C LEU A 60 -8.14 11.14 -8.18
N GLY A 61 -7.05 11.12 -8.95
CA GLY A 61 -7.07 11.11 -10.42
C GLY A 61 -7.27 12.49 -11.06
N GLN A 62 -7.25 13.57 -10.26
CA GLN A 62 -7.33 14.95 -10.74
C GLN A 62 -5.96 15.63 -10.83
N GLY A 63 -4.91 15.03 -10.24
CA GLY A 63 -3.54 15.52 -10.34
C GLY A 63 -3.02 15.40 -11.76
N GLN A 64 -2.38 16.45 -12.25
CA GLN A 64 -1.77 16.53 -13.58
C GLN A 64 -0.24 16.58 -13.46
N GLY A 65 0.46 16.10 -14.48
CA GLY A 65 1.92 16.21 -14.55
C GLY A 65 2.66 15.34 -13.54
N VAL A 66 2.17 14.12 -13.29
CA VAL A 66 2.90 13.14 -12.47
C VAL A 66 4.21 12.77 -13.15
N ASP A 67 5.32 13.00 -12.46
CA ASP A 67 6.65 12.61 -12.93
C ASP A 67 6.94 11.16 -12.54
N ARG A 68 6.78 10.26 -13.50
CA ARG A 68 7.01 8.83 -13.31
C ARG A 68 8.48 8.48 -13.11
N GLU A 69 9.40 9.25 -13.69
CA GLU A 69 10.84 9.05 -13.51
C GLU A 69 11.24 9.37 -12.07
N ALA A 70 10.73 10.48 -11.53
CA ALA A 70 10.93 10.85 -10.12
C ALA A 70 10.36 9.80 -9.16
N LEU A 71 9.20 9.21 -9.46
CA LEU A 71 8.61 8.14 -8.66
C LEU A 71 9.51 6.88 -8.65
N TRP A 72 10.03 6.47 -9.81
CA TRP A 72 10.95 5.33 -9.89
C TRP A 72 12.26 5.60 -9.15
N ALA A 73 12.86 6.77 -9.33
CA ALA A 73 14.07 7.16 -8.60
C ALA A 73 13.87 7.15 -7.07
N ALA A 74 12.70 7.61 -6.61
CA ALA A 74 12.35 7.57 -5.19
C ALA A 74 12.20 6.14 -4.65
N TRP A 75 11.68 5.20 -5.46
CA TRP A 75 11.62 3.79 -5.11
C TRP A 75 13.02 3.17 -5.04
N GLU A 76 13.87 3.41 -6.04
CA GLU A 76 15.24 2.90 -6.07
C GLU A 76 16.03 3.29 -4.81
N GLY A 77 15.90 4.55 -4.38
CA GLY A 77 16.52 5.03 -3.14
C GLY A 77 16.00 4.38 -1.86
N LEU A 78 14.84 3.72 -1.90
CA LEU A 78 14.24 3.04 -0.74
C LEU A 78 14.49 1.53 -0.70
N CYS A 79 14.93 0.90 -1.79
CA CYS A 79 14.96 -0.55 -1.95
C CYS A 79 15.59 -1.31 -0.78
N ASP A 80 16.70 -0.82 -0.22
CA ASP A 80 17.38 -1.46 0.91
C ASP A 80 16.63 -1.32 2.23
N THR A 81 16.08 -0.13 2.50
CA THR A 81 15.25 0.12 3.68
C THR A 81 13.97 -0.72 3.61
N ALA A 82 13.36 -0.78 2.42
CA ALA A 82 12.19 -1.58 2.15
C ALA A 82 12.47 -3.08 2.36
N ARG A 83 13.58 -3.61 1.83
CA ARG A 83 14.00 -5.01 2.04
C ARG A 83 14.17 -5.34 3.52
N ALA A 84 14.85 -4.46 4.26
CA ALA A 84 15.04 -4.63 5.69
C ALA A 84 13.71 -4.61 6.46
N LEU A 85 12.76 -3.74 6.06
CA LEU A 85 11.44 -3.67 6.67
C LEU A 85 10.60 -4.92 6.37
N ARG A 86 10.64 -5.39 5.13
CA ARG A 86 9.98 -6.63 4.72
C ARG A 86 10.49 -7.84 5.52
N ALA A 87 11.79 -7.89 5.84
CA ALA A 87 12.33 -8.92 6.73
C ALA A 87 11.74 -8.87 8.15
N VAL A 88 11.46 -7.68 8.69
CA VAL A 88 10.81 -7.49 10.00
C VAL A 88 9.33 -7.88 9.95
N GLU A 89 8.67 -7.66 8.82
CA GLU A 89 7.32 -8.16 8.52
C GLU A 89 7.29 -9.68 8.24
N GLY A 90 8.46 -10.33 8.14
CA GLY A 90 8.60 -11.78 8.01
C GLY A 90 8.75 -12.27 6.57
N PHE A 91 9.15 -11.41 5.65
CA PHE A 91 9.24 -11.70 4.22
C PHE A 91 10.67 -11.54 3.71
N ASP A 92 11.11 -12.51 2.91
CA ASP A 92 12.30 -12.39 2.08
C ASP A 92 11.93 -11.81 0.71
N ASP A 93 11.71 -10.50 0.69
CA ASP A 93 11.20 -9.75 -0.47
C ASP A 93 12.35 -9.23 -1.34
N ARG A 94 12.24 -9.42 -2.65
CA ARG A 94 13.25 -9.00 -3.63
C ARG A 94 12.91 -7.62 -4.16
N THR A 95 13.09 -6.62 -3.32
CA THR A 95 12.72 -5.23 -3.64
C THR A 95 13.53 -4.61 -4.78
N GLN A 96 14.70 -5.17 -5.08
CA GLN A 96 15.61 -4.69 -6.11
C GLN A 96 15.29 -5.26 -7.51
N ASP A 97 14.43 -6.28 -7.58
CA ASP A 97 14.04 -6.86 -8.87
C ASP A 97 13.19 -5.81 -9.62
N THR A 98 13.57 -5.48 -10.85
CA THR A 98 12.77 -4.59 -11.70
C THR A 98 11.43 -5.27 -12.00
N PRO A 99 10.30 -4.73 -11.49
CA PRO A 99 9.01 -5.32 -11.74
C PRO A 99 8.57 -5.01 -13.18
N ALA A 100 7.85 -5.94 -13.82
CA ALA A 100 7.13 -5.61 -15.03
C ALA A 100 6.02 -4.61 -14.70
N GLU A 101 5.94 -3.51 -15.44
CA GLU A 101 4.84 -2.57 -15.28
C GLU A 101 3.54 -3.18 -15.82
N PRO A 102 2.45 -3.20 -15.02
CA PRO A 102 1.17 -3.67 -15.52
C PRO A 102 0.57 -2.65 -16.49
N VAL A 103 -0.09 -3.14 -17.53
CA VAL A 103 -0.99 -2.30 -18.35
C VAL A 103 -2.28 -2.11 -17.57
N LEU A 104 -2.55 -0.86 -17.18
CA LEU A 104 -3.76 -0.48 -16.46
C LEU A 104 -4.68 0.27 -17.44
N ALA A 105 -5.97 -0.08 -17.47
CA ALA A 105 -6.94 0.63 -18.27
C ALA A 105 -7.21 2.04 -17.69
N GLU A 106 -7.46 3.02 -18.56
CA GLU A 106 -7.82 4.40 -18.19
C GLU A 106 -9.24 4.47 -17.59
N ALA A 107 -9.41 4.03 -16.36
CA ALA A 107 -10.73 3.92 -15.73
C ALA A 107 -10.74 4.52 -14.31
N GLY A 108 -10.53 5.84 -14.21
CA GLY A 108 -10.67 6.58 -12.95
C GLY A 108 -9.77 6.06 -11.82
N PRO A 109 -10.04 6.45 -10.56
CA PRO A 109 -9.24 6.00 -9.45
C PRO A 109 -9.41 4.49 -9.21
N MET A 110 -8.28 3.78 -9.24
CA MET A 110 -8.24 2.34 -9.00
C MET A 110 -8.13 2.03 -7.51
N ILE A 111 -8.72 0.90 -7.12
CA ILE A 111 -8.63 0.35 -5.77
C ILE A 111 -7.60 -0.78 -5.78
N LEU A 112 -6.44 -0.57 -5.17
CA LEU A 112 -5.43 -1.60 -4.97
C LEU A 112 -5.65 -2.28 -3.62
N LEU A 113 -6.06 -3.55 -3.62
CA LEU A 113 -6.10 -4.39 -2.43
C LEU A 113 -4.92 -5.36 -2.46
N SER A 114 -4.04 -5.33 -1.46
CA SER A 114 -2.87 -6.19 -1.42
C SER A 114 -2.82 -7.09 -0.18
N ALA A 115 -2.40 -8.34 -0.39
CA ALA A 115 -2.04 -9.26 0.68
C ALA A 115 -0.69 -8.88 1.29
N ALA A 116 -0.41 -9.37 2.51
CA ALA A 116 0.83 -9.05 3.22
C ALA A 116 2.06 -9.65 2.52
N ASP A 117 1.85 -10.73 1.77
CA ASP A 117 2.84 -11.47 1.01
C ASP A 117 2.86 -11.08 -0.49
N ALA A 118 2.26 -9.96 -0.88
CA ALA A 118 2.48 -9.41 -2.21
C ALA A 118 3.91 -8.86 -2.32
N PRO A 119 4.65 -9.14 -3.41
CA PRO A 119 5.98 -8.56 -3.62
C PRO A 119 5.92 -7.03 -3.72
N LEU A 120 6.71 -6.34 -2.91
CA LEU A 120 6.60 -4.89 -2.77
C LEU A 120 6.95 -4.13 -4.05
N ALA A 121 7.96 -4.60 -4.81
CA ALA A 121 8.32 -4.01 -6.10
C ALA A 121 7.14 -4.05 -7.10
N GLY A 122 6.40 -5.16 -7.14
CA GLY A 122 5.20 -5.27 -7.99
C GLY A 122 4.07 -4.32 -7.57
N LEU A 123 3.89 -4.11 -6.26
CA LEU A 123 2.93 -3.11 -5.75
C LEU A 123 3.34 -1.69 -6.15
N VAL A 124 4.63 -1.37 -6.07
CA VAL A 124 5.18 -0.07 -6.50
C VAL A 124 4.96 0.14 -7.99
N ALA A 125 5.18 -0.88 -8.82
CA ALA A 125 4.92 -0.79 -10.26
C ALA A 125 3.46 -0.42 -10.57
N VAL A 126 2.50 -0.99 -9.83
CA VAL A 126 1.08 -0.63 -9.97
C VAL A 126 0.83 0.81 -9.56
N LEU A 127 1.39 1.23 -8.41
CA LEU A 127 1.22 2.59 -7.93
C LEU A 127 1.74 3.60 -8.95
N ILE A 128 2.91 3.34 -9.54
CA ILE A 128 3.53 4.23 -10.54
C ILE A 128 2.74 4.20 -11.85
N ALA A 129 2.39 3.02 -12.36
CA ALA A 129 1.61 2.90 -13.59
C ALA A 129 0.21 3.53 -13.46
N GLY A 130 -0.39 3.49 -12.26
CA GLY A 130 -1.70 4.05 -11.98
C GLY A 130 -1.68 5.50 -11.50
N ALA A 131 -0.50 6.09 -11.26
CA ALA A 131 -0.40 7.41 -10.64
C ALA A 131 -1.01 8.52 -11.50
N GLU A 132 -1.15 8.35 -12.81
CA GLU A 132 -1.82 9.32 -13.69
C GLU A 132 -3.35 9.28 -13.56
N HIS A 133 -3.92 8.12 -13.19
CA HIS A 133 -5.37 7.91 -13.10
C HIS A 133 -5.90 7.94 -11.67
N GLY A 134 -5.00 7.84 -10.68
CA GLY A 134 -5.35 7.75 -9.28
C GLY A 134 -5.32 6.32 -8.76
N VAL A 135 -4.69 6.09 -7.61
CA VAL A 135 -4.70 4.80 -6.91
C VAL A 135 -4.97 4.99 -5.43
N LEU A 136 -5.99 4.31 -4.93
CA LEU A 136 -6.23 4.12 -3.51
C LEU A 136 -5.72 2.73 -3.11
N TRP A 137 -4.65 2.70 -2.32
CA TRP A 137 -4.06 1.45 -1.83
C TRP A 137 -4.54 1.12 -0.42
N LYS A 138 -4.98 -0.13 -0.24
CA LYS A 138 -5.30 -0.73 1.06
C LYS A 138 -4.50 -2.02 1.28
N PRO A 139 -3.35 -1.95 2.00
CA PRO A 139 -2.54 -3.12 2.29
C PRO A 139 -3.14 -3.98 3.41
N ALA A 140 -2.87 -5.29 3.38
CA ALA A 140 -3.13 -6.13 4.54
C ALA A 140 -2.37 -5.59 5.78
N PRO A 141 -2.93 -5.73 7.00
CA PRO A 141 -2.31 -5.19 8.22
C PRO A 141 -0.85 -5.60 8.44
N GLY A 142 -0.48 -6.82 8.03
CA GLY A 142 0.89 -7.34 8.15
C GLY A 142 1.93 -6.68 7.22
N ALA A 143 1.50 -5.81 6.30
CA ALA A 143 2.37 -5.02 5.42
C ALA A 143 2.15 -3.50 5.62
N ALA A 144 1.55 -3.09 6.74
CA ALA A 144 1.22 -1.70 7.01
C ALA A 144 2.47 -0.80 7.05
N ALA A 145 3.59 -1.29 7.59
CA ALA A 145 4.81 -0.50 7.73
C ALA A 145 5.50 -0.30 6.39
N SER A 146 5.65 -1.36 5.58
CA SER A 146 6.18 -1.25 4.22
C SER A 146 5.31 -0.37 3.33
N ALA A 147 3.99 -0.47 3.44
CA ALA A 147 3.08 0.43 2.72
C ALA A 147 3.21 1.89 3.14
N HIS A 148 3.35 2.14 4.44
CA HIS A 148 3.60 3.49 4.97
C HIS A 148 4.92 4.05 4.45
N LEU A 149 5.99 3.23 4.40
CA LEU A 149 7.30 3.61 3.87
C LEU A 149 7.21 3.99 2.39
N VAL A 150 6.59 3.15 1.57
CA VAL A 150 6.41 3.41 0.13
C VAL A 150 5.60 4.69 -0.09
N MET A 151 4.48 4.85 0.60
CA MET A 151 3.64 6.04 0.45
C MET A 151 4.34 7.31 0.91
N ARG A 152 5.26 7.23 1.88
CA ARG A 152 6.09 8.38 2.31
C ARG A 152 6.98 8.91 1.19
N ALA A 153 7.52 8.03 0.34
CA ALA A 153 8.35 8.45 -0.79
C ALA A 153 7.51 8.84 -2.01
N LEU A 154 6.52 8.03 -2.38
CA LEU A 154 5.80 8.22 -3.64
C LEU A 154 4.66 9.24 -3.51
N GLY A 155 3.95 9.26 -2.38
CA GLY A 155 2.76 10.09 -2.19
C GLY A 155 2.95 11.57 -2.47
N PRO A 156 4.03 12.22 -1.97
CA PRO A 156 4.31 13.64 -2.27
C PRO A 156 4.58 13.93 -3.74
N LEU A 157 5.15 12.97 -4.48
CA LEU A 157 5.50 13.10 -5.90
C LEU A 157 4.30 12.83 -6.81
N ALA A 158 3.29 12.11 -6.33
CA ALA A 158 2.12 11.75 -7.11
C ALA A 158 1.05 12.85 -7.23
N VAL A 159 1.33 14.08 -6.77
CA VAL A 159 0.45 15.25 -6.96
C VAL A 159 -1.01 15.00 -6.51
N GLY A 160 -1.19 14.23 -5.44
CA GLY A 160 -2.51 13.88 -4.89
C GLY A 160 -3.19 12.66 -5.54
N ASN A 161 -2.56 12.02 -6.54
CA ASN A 161 -3.09 10.83 -7.21
C ASN A 161 -2.74 9.50 -6.54
N LEU A 162 -2.02 9.51 -5.43
CA LEU A 162 -1.88 8.33 -4.58
C LEU A 162 -2.52 8.56 -3.21
N ALA A 163 -3.26 7.56 -2.76
CA ALA A 163 -3.85 7.51 -1.44
C ALA A 163 -3.57 6.15 -0.78
N LEU A 164 -3.41 6.16 0.54
CA LEU A 164 -3.20 4.98 1.37
C LEU A 164 -4.25 4.98 2.47
N VAL A 165 -4.99 3.88 2.59
CA VAL A 165 -5.84 3.60 3.73
C VAL A 165 -5.43 2.29 4.40
N GLN A 166 -5.33 2.30 5.72
CA GLN A 166 -5.06 1.14 6.55
C GLN A 166 -6.37 0.47 6.94
N GLY A 167 -6.37 -0.85 7.10
CA GLY A 167 -7.51 -1.55 7.67
C GLY A 167 -7.47 -3.05 7.50
N ASP A 168 -8.58 -3.69 7.87
CA ASP A 168 -8.78 -5.13 7.83
C ASP A 168 -9.53 -5.59 6.58
N HIS A 169 -10.08 -6.80 6.63
CA HIS A 169 -10.94 -7.35 5.60
C HIS A 169 -12.26 -6.59 5.46
N ALA A 170 -12.80 -6.02 6.54
CA ALA A 170 -14.04 -5.23 6.48
C ALA A 170 -13.80 -3.90 5.75
N THR A 171 -12.66 -3.23 6.00
CA THR A 171 -12.24 -2.06 5.19
C THR A 171 -12.04 -2.45 3.73
N GLY A 172 -11.41 -3.60 3.46
CA GLY A 172 -11.24 -4.10 2.08
C GLY A 172 -12.57 -4.39 1.38
N ALA A 173 -13.55 -4.95 2.08
CA ALA A 173 -14.89 -5.19 1.56
C ALA A 173 -15.65 -3.87 1.31
N ALA A 174 -15.50 -2.87 2.17
CA ALA A 174 -16.12 -1.56 1.98
C ALA A 174 -15.55 -0.78 0.77
N LEU A 175 -14.29 -1.04 0.42
CA LEU A 175 -13.67 -0.52 -0.80
C LEU A 175 -14.12 -1.25 -2.08
N ALA A 176 -14.67 -2.45 -1.95
CA ALA A 176 -15.11 -3.23 -3.09
C ALA A 176 -16.25 -2.51 -3.82
N GLY A 177 -16.07 -2.25 -5.11
CA GLY A 177 -17.07 -1.57 -5.93
C GLY A 177 -16.99 -0.03 -5.93
N LEU A 178 -16.05 0.58 -5.20
CA LEU A 178 -15.82 2.03 -5.26
C LEU A 178 -14.96 2.48 -6.46
N GLY A 179 -14.40 1.53 -7.21
CA GLY A 179 -13.60 1.77 -8.41
C GLY A 179 -13.09 0.45 -9.00
N PRO A 180 -12.37 0.48 -10.12
CA PRO A 180 -11.77 -0.73 -10.69
C PRO A 180 -10.79 -1.35 -9.72
N LEU A 181 -10.90 -2.67 -9.54
CA LEU A 181 -10.11 -3.40 -8.56
C LEU A 181 -8.79 -3.87 -9.16
N VAL A 182 -7.68 -3.57 -8.50
CA VAL A 182 -6.41 -4.29 -8.65
C VAL A 182 -6.24 -5.21 -7.46
N TRP A 183 -6.12 -6.51 -7.74
CA TRP A 183 -5.95 -7.54 -6.72
C TRP A 183 -4.50 -8.01 -6.68
N ALA A 184 -3.81 -7.77 -5.57
CA ALA A 184 -2.43 -8.20 -5.40
C ALA A 184 -2.32 -9.26 -4.32
N SER A 185 -2.48 -10.52 -4.71
CA SER A 185 -2.29 -11.69 -3.85
C SER A 185 -1.98 -12.93 -4.68
N ALA A 186 -1.26 -13.88 -4.08
CA ALA A 186 -1.16 -15.23 -4.61
C ALA A 186 -2.47 -16.03 -4.43
N GLY A 187 -3.36 -15.58 -3.54
CA GLY A 187 -4.68 -16.18 -3.32
C GLY A 187 -5.70 -15.74 -4.38
N ALA A 188 -6.72 -16.58 -4.58
CA ALA A 188 -7.86 -16.23 -5.43
C ALA A 188 -8.59 -14.98 -4.89
N VAL A 189 -9.14 -14.20 -5.82
CA VAL A 189 -10.02 -13.07 -5.48
C VAL A 189 -11.21 -13.62 -4.69
N PRO A 190 -11.51 -13.08 -3.48
CA PRO A 190 -12.69 -13.48 -2.74
C PRO A 190 -13.96 -13.28 -3.56
N LYS A 191 -14.87 -14.27 -3.54
CA LYS A 191 -16.11 -14.26 -4.35
C LYS A 191 -17.02 -13.05 -4.10
N ALA A 192 -16.86 -12.38 -2.96
CA ALA A 192 -17.63 -11.20 -2.59
C ALA A 192 -17.10 -9.90 -3.26
N LEU A 193 -15.93 -9.94 -3.90
CA LEU A 193 -15.36 -8.80 -4.62
C LEU A 193 -15.75 -8.84 -6.10
N CYS A 194 -15.74 -7.67 -6.75
CA CYS A 194 -15.85 -7.57 -8.20
C CYS A 194 -14.64 -8.24 -8.90
N ALA A 195 -14.81 -8.59 -10.17
CA ALA A 195 -13.70 -9.09 -10.98
C ALA A 195 -12.60 -8.01 -11.08
N PRO A 196 -11.33 -8.34 -10.82
CA PRO A 196 -10.26 -7.36 -10.88
C PRO A 196 -9.91 -7.01 -12.33
N LEU A 197 -9.52 -5.77 -12.54
CA LEU A 197 -8.89 -5.28 -13.76
C LEU A 197 -7.55 -5.99 -14.00
N VAL A 198 -6.76 -6.11 -12.93
CA VAL A 198 -5.46 -6.80 -12.93
C VAL A 198 -5.33 -7.63 -11.65
N SER A 199 -4.85 -8.86 -11.81
CA SER A 199 -4.39 -9.69 -10.69
C SER A 199 -2.88 -9.83 -10.72
N LEU A 200 -2.21 -9.32 -9.70
CA LEU A 200 -0.78 -9.56 -9.49
C LEU A 200 -0.60 -10.86 -8.72
N SER A 201 -0.44 -11.96 -9.44
CA SER A 201 0.02 -13.24 -8.89
C SER A 201 1.51 -13.41 -9.14
N ALA A 202 2.32 -12.53 -8.56
CA ALA A 202 3.75 -12.80 -8.46
C ALA A 202 4.00 -13.84 -7.36
N ARG A 203 5.09 -14.62 -7.49
CA ARG A 203 5.48 -15.60 -6.47
C ARG A 203 5.67 -14.86 -5.15
N ALA A 204 4.81 -15.15 -4.17
CA ALA A 204 4.88 -14.54 -2.85
C ALA A 204 6.30 -14.64 -2.28
N PRO A 205 6.83 -13.58 -1.62
CA PRO A 205 8.07 -13.67 -0.89
C PRO A 205 8.04 -14.85 0.08
N ARG A 206 9.17 -15.53 0.25
CA ARG A 206 9.26 -16.62 1.22
C ARG A 206 9.06 -16.03 2.62
N ARG A 207 8.26 -16.71 3.46
CA ARG A 207 8.24 -16.41 4.88
C ARG A 207 9.58 -16.78 5.51
N ARG A 208 10.07 -15.92 6.40
CA ARG A 208 11.24 -16.17 7.25
C ARG A 208 10.87 -17.05 8.44
#